data_AF-A0A2W6SJC0-F1
#
_entry.id   AF-A0A2W6SJC0-F1
#
_cell.length_a   1.000
_cell.length_b   1.000
_cell.length_c   1.000
_cell.angle_alpha   90.00
_cell.angle_beta   90.00
_cell.angle_gamma   90.00
#
_symmetry.space_group_name_H-M   'P 1'
#
loop_
_entity.id
_entity.type
_entity.pdbx_description
1 polymer ?
#
loop_
_entity_poly.entity_id
_entity_poly.type
_entity_poly.pdbx_seq_one_letter_code
_entity_poly.pdbx_strand_id
1 'polypeptide(L)' 'MAVELWTAVFLGCGLFAIVRGVIDLRDRRYAWGGLGVIAGLGLLLTPIPTHAVKIDLPTPAHS' A
#
# COMPACT_ATOMS: atom_id res chain seq x y z
N MET A 1 -4.42 -10.79 12.99
CA MET A 1 -3.00 -11.17 12.87
C MET A 1 -2.50 -11.19 11.42
N ALA A 2 -3.21 -11.79 10.45
CA ALA A 2 -2.75 -11.82 9.06
C ALA A 2 -2.70 -10.44 8.37
N VAL A 3 -3.69 -9.56 8.60
CA VAL A 3 -3.74 -8.21 8.00
C VAL A 3 -2.54 -7.36 8.42
N GLU A 4 -2.22 -7.31 9.71
CA GLU A 4 -1.05 -6.58 10.25
C GLU A 4 0.27 -7.03 9.59
N LEU A 5 0.42 -8.34 9.38
CA LEU A 5 1.59 -8.92 8.71
C LEU A 5 1.69 -8.48 7.26
N TRP A 6 0.57 -8.52 6.51
CA TRP A 6 0.53 -8.07 5.12
C TRP A 6 0.85 -6.59 4.97
N THR A 7 0.33 -5.75 5.86
CA THR A 7 0.65 -4.31 5.88
C THR A 7 2.15 -4.08 6.11
N ALA A 8 2.77 -4.81 7.04
CA ALA A 8 4.21 -4.72 7.30
C ALA A 8 5.05 -5.17 6.09
N VAL A 9 4.65 -6.23 5.39
CA VAL A 9 5.32 -6.70 4.16
C VAL A 9 5.23 -5.63 3.07
N PHE A 10 4.05 -5.06 2.83
CA PHE A 10 3.86 -4.01 1.82
C PHE A 10 4.68 -2.76 2.13
N LEU A 11 4.73 -2.33 3.40
CA LEU A 11 5.61 -1.24 3.83
C LEU A 11 7.08 -1.55 3.59
N GLY A 12 7.54 -2.76 3.92
CA GLY A 12 8.90 -3.21 3.67
C GLY A 12 9.25 -3.21 2.18
N CYS A 13 8.38 -3.76 1.34
CA CYS A 13 8.54 -3.76 -0.11
C CYS A 13 8.56 -2.34 -0.70
N GLY A 14 7.66 -1.46 -0.26
CA GLY A 14 7.62 -0.06 -0.69
C GLY A 14 8.90 0.69 -0.32
N LEU A 15 9.36 0.55 0.92
CA LEU A 15 10.59 1.17 1.39
C LEU A 15 11.82 0.65 0.62
N PHE A 16 11.90 -0.66 0.42
CA PHE A 16 12.99 -1.28 -0.34
C PHE A 16 13.03 -0.79 -1.79
N ALA A 17 11.88 -0.70 -2.46
CA ALA A 17 11.78 -0.20 -3.83
C ALA A 17 12.24 1.27 -3.95
N ILE A 18 11.89 2.11 -2.96
CA ILE A 18 12.34 3.51 -2.91
C ILE A 18 13.86 3.57 -2.69
N VAL A 19 14.41 2.87 -1.70
CA VAL A 19 15.85 2.86 -1.41
C VAL A 19 16.64 2.38 -2.63
N ARG A 20 16.20 1.28 -3.25
CA ARG A 20 16.86 0.72 -4.43
C ARG A 20 16.72 1.64 -5.65
N GLY A 21 15.57 2.30 -5.81
CA GLY A 21 15.37 3.33 -6.83
C GLY A 21 16.30 4.53 -6.66
N VAL A 22 16.53 4.98 -5.41
CA VAL A 22 17.49 6.06 -5.11
C VAL A 22 18.94 5.63 -5.41
N ILE A 23 19.31 4.38 -5.12
CA ILE A 23 20.64 3.84 -5.45
C ILE A 23 20.83 3.79 -6.97
N ASP A 24 19.85 3.28 -7.72
CA ASP A 24 19.91 3.22 -9.19
C ASP A 24 19.93 4.61 -9.84
N LEU A 25 19.21 5.59 -9.28
CA LEU A 25 19.31 7.00 -9.67
C LEU A 25 20.72 7.56 -9.44
N ARG A 26 21.36 7.18 -8.34
CA ARG A 26 22.73 7.59 -8.01
C ARG A 26 23.76 7.03 -8.99
N ASP A 27 23.53 5.80 -9.46
CA ASP A 27 24.34 5.14 -10.49
C ASP A 27 23.99 5.58 -11.93
N ARG A 28 23.24 6.68 -12.09
CA ARG A 28 22.76 7.23 -13.37
C ARG A 28 21.92 6.25 -14.20
N ARG A 29 21.42 5.18 -13.59
CA ARG A 29 20.46 4.26 -14.21
C ARG A 29 19.05 4.81 -14.02
N TYR A 30 18.78 5.96 -14.64
CA TYR A 30 17.53 6.72 -14.48
C TYR A 30 16.27 5.90 -14.81
N ALA A 31 16.35 4.98 -15.77
CA ALA A 31 15.23 4.10 -16.11
C ALA A 31 14.87 3.15 -14.95
N TRP A 32 15.87 2.49 -14.35
CA TRP A 32 15.67 1.56 -13.25
C TRP A 32 15.32 2.28 -11.94
N GLY A 33 15.99 3.41 -11.69
CA GLY A 33 15.72 4.25 -10.53
C GLY A 33 14.32 4.86 -10.55
N GLY A 34 13.89 5.38 -11.70
CA GLY A 34 12.53 5.90 -11.89
C GLY A 34 11.45 4.83 -11.73
N LEU A 35 11.65 3.63 -12.29
CA LEU A 35 10.73 2.51 -12.14
C LEU A 35 10.57 2.08 -10.68
N GLY A 36 11.66 2.00 -9.91
CA GLY A 36 11.61 1.64 -8.48
C GLY A 36 10.84 2.66 -7.63
N VAL A 37 11.07 3.95 -7.88
CA VAL A 37 10.37 5.03 -7.17
C VAL A 37 8.88 5.07 -7.54
N ILE A 38 8.54 4.97 -8.83
CA ILE A 38 7.14 4.97 -9.28
C ILE A 38 6.39 3.75 -8.72
N ALA A 39 7.01 2.57 -8.73
CA ALA A 39 6.39 1.37 -8.17
C ALA A 39 6.16 1.48 -6.66
N GLY A 40 7.16 1.98 -5.91
CA GLY A 40 7.03 2.19 -4.46
C GLY A 40 5.96 3.21 -4.11
N LEU A 41 5.91 4.33 -4.80
CA LEU A 41 4.87 5.35 -4.61
C LEU A 41 3.49 4.84 -5.02
N GLY A 42 3.39 4.14 -6.15
CA GLY A 42 2.14 3.54 -6.60
C GLY A 42 1.57 2.61 -5.54
N LEU A 43 2.40 1.74 -4.97
CA LEU A 43 1.98 0.80 -3.94
C LEU A 43 1.54 1.50 -2.64
N LEU A 44 2.26 2.54 -2.21
CA LEU A 44 1.93 3.29 -0.99
C LEU A 44 0.68 4.19 -1.14
N LEU A 45 0.43 4.69 -2.34
CA LEU A 45 -0.68 5.60 -2.63
C LEU A 45 -1.92 4.87 -3.14
N THR A 46 -1.83 3.57 -3.44
CA THR A 46 -3.00 2.79 -3.87
C THR A 46 -4.00 2.72 -2.72
N PRO A 47 -5.23 3.23 -2.91
CA PRO A 47 -6.23 3.21 -1.86
C PRO A 47 -6.64 1.78 -1.53
N ILE A 48 -6.66 1.47 -0.24
CA ILE A 48 -7.11 0.17 0.25
C ILE A 48 -8.64 0.15 0.17
N PRO A 49 -9.26 -0.81 -0.54
CA PRO A 49 -10.71 -0.92 -0.60
C PRO A 49 -11.25 -1.29 0.78
N THR A 50 -11.79 -0.29 1.49
CA THR A 50 -12.44 -0.49 2.78
C THR A 50 -13.86 -0.98 2.53
N HIS A 51 -14.11 -2.27 2.77
CA HIS A 51 -15.47 -2.82 2.75
C HIS A 51 -16.24 -2.26 3.96
N ALA A 52 -17.16 -1.32 3.70
CA ALA A 52 -18.07 -0.81 4.71
C ALA A 52 -19.08 -1.92 5.06
N VAL A 53 -18.86 -2.59 6.19
CA VAL A 53 -19.81 -3.55 6.74
C VAL A 53 -20.97 -2.76 7.34
N LYS A 54 -22.13 -2.79 6.68
CA LYS A 54 -23.37 -2.26 7.24
C LYS A 54 -23.96 -3.31 8.18
N ILE A 55 -24.22 -2.91 9.42
CA ILE A 55 -24.94 -3.72 10.41
C ILE A 55 -26.34 -3.13 10.49
N ASP A 56 -27.30 -3.81 9.87
CA ASP A 56 -28.70 -3.43 10.00
C ASP A 56 -29.19 -3.90 11.37
N LEU A 57 -29.50 -2.94 12.23
CA LEU A 57 -30.11 -3.22 13.53
C LEU A 57 -31.60 -3.54 13.31
N PRO A 58 -32.15 -4.58 13.96
CA PRO A 58 -33.58 -4.82 13.93
C PRO A 58 -34.28 -3.59 14.50
N THR A 59 -35.06 -2.90 13.66
CA THR A 59 -35.92 -1.82 14.16
C THR A 59 -37.01 -2.49 15.01
N PRO A 60 -37.15 -2.16 16.30
CA PRO A 60 -38.26 -2.67 17.08
C PRO A 60 -39.54 -2.18 16.41
N ALA A 61 -40.26 -3.12 15.79
CA ALA A 61 -41.58 -2.89 15.25
C ALA A 61 -42.46 -2.51 16.46
N HIS A 62 -42.73 -1.20 16.60
CA HIS A 62 -43.67 -0.72 17.59
C HIS A 62 -45.04 -1.36 17.29
N SER A 63 -45.55 -2.02 18.33
CA SER A 63 -46.91 -2.51 18.59
C SER A 63 -48.03 -1.72 17.96
#